data_AF-A0A9Q7B8J1-F1
#
_entry.id   AF-A0A9Q7B8J1-F1
#
_cell.length_a   1.000
_cell.length_b   1.000
_cell.length_c   1.000
_cell.angle_alpha   90.00
_cell.angle_beta   90.00
_cell.angle_gamma   90.00
#
_symmetry.space_group_name_H-M   'P 1'
#
loop_
_entity.id
_entity.type
_entity.pdbx_description
1 polymer ?
#
loop_
_entity_poly.entity_id
_entity_poly.type
_entity_poly.pdbx_seq_one_letter_code
_entity_poly.pdbx_strand_id
1 'polypeptide(L)'
;MVTDTGNKPPRAGMGRPQGALNKTTAALKEAILNPGPFMTLLGKVLPLQIGGDPENPLITRPMRDLTDDELTAIIIAGQKGGRSQ
;
A
#
# COMPACT_ATOMS: atom_id res chain seq x y z
N MET A 1 49.97 5.75 16.43
CA MET A 1 49.13 4.58 16.08
C MET A 1 47.91 4.64 16.98
N VAL A 2 46.72 4.96 16.45
CA VAL A 2 45.48 5.04 17.23
C VAL A 2 44.70 3.76 16.99
N THR A 3 44.50 2.96 18.04
CA THR A 3 43.73 1.71 17.98
C THR A 3 42.30 2.00 18.38
N ASP A 4 41.39 2.00 17.41
CA ASP A 4 39.94 2.03 17.63
C ASP A 4 39.51 0.73 18.31
N THR A 5 39.37 0.74 19.64
CA THR A 5 38.73 -0.34 20.39
C THR A 5 37.22 -0.16 20.34
N GLY A 6 36.67 -0.19 19.13
CA GLY A 6 35.24 -0.16 18.90
C GLY A 6 34.60 -1.41 19.50
N ASN A 7 33.88 -1.22 20.61
CA ASN A 7 33.11 -2.25 21.31
C ASN A 7 32.01 -2.78 20.37
N LYS A 8 32.35 -3.81 19.58
CA LYS A 8 31.38 -4.47 18.70
C LYS A 8 30.32 -5.11 19.60
N PRO A 9 29.02 -4.89 19.33
CA PRO A 9 27.97 -5.51 20.11
C PRO A 9 28.16 -7.04 20.06
N PRO A 10 27.85 -7.77 21.15
CA PRO A 10 28.18 -9.19 21.31
C PRO A 10 27.57 -10.13 20.25
N ARG A 11 26.75 -9.61 19.33
CA ARG A 11 26.12 -10.33 18.21
C ARG A 11 26.32 -9.66 16.85
N ALA A 12 27.39 -8.88 16.68
CA ALA A 12 27.75 -8.36 15.36
C ALA A 12 28.08 -9.54 14.42
N GLY A 13 27.37 -9.64 13.28
CA GLY A 13 27.57 -10.70 12.27
C GLY A 13 26.73 -11.97 12.50
N MET A 14 26.07 -12.10 13.65
CA MET A 14 25.08 -13.16 13.86
C MET A 14 23.81 -12.78 13.09
N GLY A 15 23.58 -13.44 11.96
CA GLY A 15 22.36 -13.29 11.18
C GLY A 15 21.10 -13.56 12.00
N ARG A 16 19.93 -13.27 11.44
CA ARG A 16 18.67 -13.62 12.11
C ARG A 16 18.65 -15.13 12.39
N PRO A 17 18.24 -15.57 13.60
CA PRO A 17 18.17 -16.99 13.90
C PRO A 17 17.32 -17.71 12.85
N GLN A 18 17.83 -18.85 12.37
CA GLN A 18 17.19 -19.63 11.32
C GLN A 18 15.80 -20.09 11.78
N GLY A 19 14.76 -19.80 11.00
CA GLY A 19 13.37 -20.06 11.35
C GLY A 19 12.65 -18.90 12.04
N ALA A 20 13.32 -17.79 12.34
CA ALA A 20 12.65 -16.57 12.76
C ALA A 20 11.73 -16.06 11.63
N LEU A 21 10.49 -15.71 11.99
CA LEU A 21 9.54 -15.13 11.05
C LEU A 21 10.13 -13.89 10.36
N ASN A 22 9.88 -13.78 9.06
CA ASN A 22 10.20 -12.57 8.32
C ASN A 22 9.44 -11.39 8.95
N LYS A 23 10.16 -10.30 9.23
CA LYS A 23 9.61 -9.10 9.88
C LYS A 23 8.37 -8.58 9.14
N THR A 24 8.39 -8.64 7.82
CA THR A 24 7.28 -8.25 6.94
C THR A 24 6.06 -9.14 7.11
N THR A 25 6.25 -10.46 7.18
CA THR A 25 5.15 -11.42 7.37
C THR A 25 4.55 -11.33 8.77
N ALA A 26 5.36 -11.08 9.79
CA ALA A 26 4.88 -10.86 11.15
C ALA A 26 4.01 -9.60 11.25
N ALA A 27 4.47 -8.48 10.68
CA ALA A 27 3.71 -7.23 10.63
C ALA A 27 2.39 -7.37 9.86
N LEU A 28 2.39 -8.09 8.73
CA LEU A 28 1.17 -8.40 7.97
C LEU A 28 0.19 -9.22 8.81
N LYS A 29 0.67 -10.25 9.53
CA LYS A 29 -0.17 -11.08 10.39
C LYS A 29 -0.77 -10.26 11.54
N GLU A 30 -0.01 -9.34 12.13
CA GLU A 30 -0.50 -8.43 13.17
C GLU A 30 -1.54 -7.44 12.63
N ALA A 31 -1.35 -6.90 11.42
CA ALA A 31 -2.32 -6.01 10.79
C ALA A 31 -3.67 -6.69 10.53
N ILE A 32 -3.66 -7.99 10.23
CA ILE A 32 -4.86 -8.79 10.01
C ILE A 32 -5.54 -9.16 11.33
N LEU A 33 -4.77 -9.62 12.32
CA LEU A 33 -5.33 -10.11 13.59
C LEU A 33 -5.68 -8.99 14.58
N ASN A 34 -4.98 -7.86 14.52
CA ASN A 34 -5.22 -6.70 15.35
C ASN A 34 -5.31 -5.45 14.45
N PRO A 35 -6.46 -5.22 13.81
CA PRO A 35 -6.61 -4.13 12.87
C PRO A 35 -6.70 -2.76 13.56
N GLY A 36 -6.91 -2.68 14.88
CA GLY A 36 -7.14 -1.43 15.62
C GLY A 36 -6.15 -0.30 15.32
N PRO A 37 -4.82 -0.54 15.39
CA PRO A 37 -3.81 0.45 15.03
C PRO A 37 -3.89 0.90 13.57
N PHE A 38 -4.20 -0.02 12.64
CA PHE A 38 -4.25 0.25 11.20
C PHE A 38 -5.59 0.85 10.74
N MET A 39 -6.67 0.62 11.48
CA MET A 39 -7.99 1.20 11.22
C MET A 39 -7.99 2.73 11.31
N THR A 40 -7.16 3.29 12.19
CA THR A 40 -6.98 4.75 12.28
C THR A 40 -6.39 5.36 11.01
N LEU A 41 -5.61 4.60 10.23
CA LEU A 41 -5.05 5.06 8.96
C LEU A 41 -6.07 4.97 7.82
N LEU A 42 -7.07 4.10 7.89
CA LEU A 42 -8.06 3.97 6.81
C LEU A 42 -8.79 5.29 6.55
N GLY A 43 -9.16 6.04 7.60
CA GLY A 43 -9.78 7.36 7.43
C GLY A 43 -8.87 8.44 6.84
N LYS A 44 -7.54 8.23 6.85
CA LYS A 44 -6.56 9.14 6.24
C LYS A 44 -6.16 8.71 4.82
N VAL A 45 -6.23 7.41 4.52
CA VAL A 45 -5.75 6.83 3.25
C VAL A 45 -6.91 6.57 2.29
N LEU A 46 -8.14 6.42 2.79
CA LEU A 46 -9.32 6.40 1.96
C LEU A 46 -9.68 7.84 1.57
N PRO A 47 -9.61 8.20 0.27
CA PRO A 47 -10.02 9.52 -0.17
C PRO A 47 -11.51 9.73 0.17
N LEU A 48 -11.80 10.74 1.00
CA LEU A 48 -13.16 11.10 1.41
C LEU A 48 -13.93 11.87 0.33
N GLN A 49 -13.22 12.33 -0.70
CA GLN A 49 -13.75 13.14 -1.77
C GLN A 49 -13.14 12.66 -3.09
N ILE A 50 -14.00 12.29 -4.05
CA ILE A 50 -13.60 12.18 -5.45
C ILE A 50 -13.66 13.60 -5.99
N GLY A 51 -12.50 14.22 -6.23
CA GLY A 51 -12.42 15.53 -6.85
C GLY A 51 -12.93 15.45 -8.28
N GLY A 52 -14.02 16.15 -8.59
CA GLY A 52 -14.44 16.38 -9.97
C GLY A 52 -13.54 17.47 -10.57
N ASP A 53 -12.76 17.10 -11.58
CA ASP A 53 -12.02 18.05 -12.40
C ASP A 53 -13.03 18.87 -13.23
N PRO A 54 -12.94 20.22 -13.28
CA PRO A 54 -13.77 21.04 -14.16
C PRO A 54 -13.71 20.62 -15.63
N GLU A 55 -12.55 20.13 -16.10
CA GLU A 55 -12.35 19.64 -17.47
C GLU A 55 -12.86 18.20 -17.66
N ASN A 56 -12.95 17.42 -16.57
CA ASN A 56 -13.41 16.02 -16.56
C ASN A 56 -14.43 15.78 -15.42
N PRO A 57 -15.67 16.29 -15.56
CA PRO A 57 -16.68 16.18 -14.51
C PRO A 57 -17.11 14.73 -14.28
N LEU A 58 -17.53 14.42 -13.05
CA LEU A 58 -18.02 13.09 -12.69
C LEU A 58 -19.35 12.80 -13.39
N ILE A 59 -19.33 11.87 -14.34
CA ILE A 59 -20.54 11.41 -15.03
C ILE A 59 -21.05 10.16 -14.32
N THR A 60 -22.15 10.27 -13.58
CA THR A 60 -22.81 9.11 -12.98
C THR A 60 -23.74 8.46 -14.00
N ARG A 61 -23.23 7.47 -14.74
CA ARG A 61 -24.05 6.58 -15.55
C ARG A 61 -24.31 5.28 -14.80
N PRO A 62 -25.58 4.84 -14.64
CA PRO A 62 -25.85 3.56 -14.03
C PRO A 62 -25.37 2.44 -14.98
N MET A 63 -24.81 1.37 -14.41
CA MET A 63 -24.17 0.28 -15.15
C MET A 63 -25.02 -0.33 -16.26
N ARG A 64 -26.34 -0.36 -16.04
CA ARG A 64 -27.35 -0.88 -16.99
C ARG A 64 -27.44 -0.12 -18.31
N ASP A 65 -26.95 1.11 -18.34
CA ASP A 65 -26.99 1.99 -19.52
C ASP A 65 -25.65 1.97 -20.29
N LEU A 66 -24.67 1.19 -19.82
CA LEU A 66 -23.35 1.04 -20.45
C LEU A 66 -23.31 -0.25 -21.26
N THR A 67 -22.87 -0.15 -22.50
CA THR A 67 -22.56 -1.33 -23.33
C THR A 67 -21.29 -2.02 -22.82
N ASP A 68 -21.15 -3.32 -23.07
CA ASP A 68 -19.98 -4.10 -22.62
C ASP A 68 -18.65 -3.52 -23.13
N ASP A 69 -18.67 -2.87 -24.29
CA ASP A 69 -17.52 -2.18 -24.87
C ASP A 69 -17.15 -0.91 -24.08
N GLU A 70 -18.15 -0.11 -23.67
CA GLU A 70 -17.94 1.07 -22.82
C GLU A 70 -17.47 0.68 -21.41
N LEU A 71 -17.99 -0.43 -20.86
CA LEU A 71 -17.53 -0.99 -19.59
C LEU A 71 -16.07 -1.44 -19.66
N THR A 72 -15.70 -2.11 -20.74
CA THR A 72 -14.33 -2.55 -20.98
C THR A 72 -13.38 -1.36 -21.09
N ALA A 73 -13.78 -0.30 -21.79
CA ALA A 73 -12.99 0.93 -21.90
C ALA A 73 -12.77 1.63 -20.55
N ILE A 74 -13.79 1.69 -19.68
CA ILE A 74 -13.68 2.30 -18.34
C ILE A 74 -12.73 1.51 -17.44
N ILE A 75 -12.80 0.17 -17.46
CA ILE A 75 -11.92 -0.69 -16.66
C ILE A 75 -10.46 -0.52 -17.10
N ILE A 76 -10.20 -0.45 -18.42
CA ILE A 76 -8.85 -0.27 -18.96
C ILE A 76 -8.31 1.14 -18.63
N ALA A 77 -9.15 2.18 -18.70
CA ALA A 77 -8.75 3.54 -18.35
C ALA A 77 -8.39 3.67 -16.86
N GLY A 78 -9.18 3.05 -15.97
CA GLY A 78 -8.91 3.01 -14.52
C GLY A 78 -7.61 2.29 -14.14
N GLN A 79 -7.12 1.36 -14.97
CA GLN A 79 -5.86 0.64 -14.74
C GLN A 79 -4.61 1.41 -15.22
N LYS A 80 -4.76 2.41 -16.10
CA LYS A 80 -3.63 3.17 -16.67
C LYS A 80 -3.12 4.32 -15.78
N GLY A 81 -3.89 4.76 -14.77
CA GLY A 81 -3.50 5.83 -13.85
C GLY A 81 -2.43 5.47 -12.80
N GLY A 82 -1.92 4.23 -12.78
CA GLY A 82 -1.04 3.72 -11.71
C GLY A 82 0.44 3.51 -12.07
N ARG A 83 0.89 3.84 -13.28
CA ARG A 83 2.31 3.70 -13.67
C ARG A 83 2.75 4.79 -14.64
N SER A 84 3.29 5.88 -14.11
CA SER A 84 4.42 6.59 -14.73
C SER A 84 5.03 7.61 -13.76
N GLN A 85 6.30 7.34 -13.40
CA GLN A 85 7.35 8.20 -12.81
C GLN A 85 7.11 8.83 -11.45
#